data_AF-A0A6I6ITF4-F1
#
_entry.id   AF-A0A6I6ITF4-F1
#
_cell.length_a   1.000
_cell.length_b   1.000
_cell.length_c   1.000
_cell.angle_alpha   90.00
_cell.angle_beta   90.00
_cell.angle_gamma   90.00
#
_symmetry.space_group_name_H-M   'P 1'
#
loop_
_entity.id
_entity.type
_entity.pdbx_description
1 polymer ?
#
loop_
_entity_poly.entity_id
_entity_poly.type
_entity_poly.pdbx_seq_one_letter_code
_entity_poly.pdbx_strand_id
1 'polypeptide(L)'
;MSLKMSIAGLAGVLALSACDVAYPVTVIGENGMMFRGSATDTFLEGGSFHATNGRAVCSGTYTKVQDISTVSFPVVCNNGLRGVGTAYFETPTRGSGFVTMSDGSRWQFLFGKGALAL
;
A
#
# COMPACT_ATOMS: atom_id res chain seq x y z
N MET A 1 -7.15 -29.86 54.53
CA MET A 1 -5.67 -29.89 54.51
C MET A 1 -5.23 -29.13 53.26
N SER A 2 -4.87 -27.86 53.44
CA SER A 2 -4.48 -26.94 52.37
C SER A 2 -3.04 -27.21 51.95
N LEU A 3 -2.77 -27.42 50.65
CA LEU A 3 -1.40 -27.48 50.15
C LEU A 3 -1.26 -27.00 48.69
N LYS A 4 -0.75 -25.76 48.57
CA LYS A 4 0.26 -25.26 47.61
C LYS A 4 -0.06 -25.24 46.10
N MET A 5 -0.40 -24.03 45.65
CA MET A 5 0.20 -23.28 44.53
C MET A 5 1.07 -24.09 43.55
N SER A 6 0.56 -24.27 42.32
CA SER A 6 1.39 -24.58 41.15
C SER A 6 1.06 -23.58 40.05
N ILE A 7 1.95 -22.60 39.92
CA ILE A 7 2.13 -21.73 38.78
C ILE A 7 2.54 -22.62 37.61
N ALA A 8 1.76 -22.70 36.54
CA ALA A 8 2.24 -22.87 35.15
C ALA A 8 1.05 -23.09 34.21
N GLY A 9 0.68 -22.05 33.46
CA GLY A 9 -0.31 -22.16 32.40
C GLY A 9 -0.50 -20.86 31.63
N LEU A 10 0.55 -20.03 31.52
CA LEU A 10 0.54 -18.89 30.61
C LEU A 10 0.79 -19.44 29.20
N ALA A 11 -0.24 -20.03 28.61
CA ALA A 11 -0.23 -20.43 27.20
C ALA A 11 -0.03 -19.16 26.37
N GLY A 12 1.19 -19.03 25.83
CA GLY A 12 1.65 -17.85 25.12
C GLY A 12 0.77 -17.54 23.91
N VAL A 13 0.10 -16.39 23.96
CA VAL A 13 -0.34 -15.70 22.75
C VAL A 13 0.91 -15.04 22.18
N LEU A 14 1.69 -15.80 21.41
CA LEU A 14 2.70 -15.24 20.52
C LEU A 14 1.95 -14.51 19.41
N ALA A 15 1.62 -13.24 19.63
CA ALA A 15 1.21 -12.34 18.57
C ALA A 15 2.38 -12.21 17.60
N LEU A 16 2.34 -12.94 16.49
CA LEU A 16 3.21 -12.68 15.35
C LEU A 16 2.82 -11.31 14.81
N SER A 17 3.48 -10.25 15.29
CA SER A 17 3.48 -8.97 14.60
C SER A 17 4.28 -9.18 13.31
N ALA A 18 3.58 -9.51 12.22
CA ALA A 18 4.13 -9.37 10.89
C ALA A 18 4.42 -7.87 10.70
N CYS A 19 5.69 -7.47 10.84
CA CYS A 19 6.14 -6.12 10.52
C CYS A 19 6.08 -5.98 9.00
N ASP A 20 4.90 -5.66 8.47
CA ASP A 20 4.76 -5.36 7.05
C ASP A 20 5.50 -4.05 6.78
N VAL A 21 6.47 -4.08 5.85
CA VAL A 21 7.31 -2.92 5.57
C VAL A 21 6.50 -1.94 4.74
N ALA A 22 6.28 -0.73 5.30
CA ALA A 22 5.57 0.34 4.61
C ALA A 22 6.55 1.26 3.87
N TYR A 23 6.23 1.56 2.61
CA TYR A 23 6.96 2.50 1.76
C TYR A 23 6.10 3.72 1.47
N PRO A 24 6.65 4.94 1.45
CA PRO A 24 5.87 6.14 1.19
C PRO A 24 5.30 6.13 -0.24
N VAL A 25 4.12 6.68 -0.42
CA VAL A 25 3.42 6.83 -1.69
C VAL A 25 2.99 8.28 -1.89
N THR A 26 3.16 8.78 -3.11
CA THR A 26 2.63 10.06 -3.57
C THR A 26 1.89 9.86 -4.89
N VAL A 27 0.64 10.30 -4.95
CA VAL A 27 -0.19 10.28 -6.16
C VAL A 27 -0.50 11.71 -6.56
N ILE A 28 -0.20 12.08 -7.80
CA ILE A 28 -0.33 13.44 -8.31
C ILE A 28 -1.42 13.43 -9.39
N GLY A 29 -2.57 14.00 -9.07
CA GLY A 29 -3.64 14.24 -10.02
C GLY A 29 -3.52 15.57 -10.74
N GLU A 30 -4.58 15.94 -11.43
CA GLU A 30 -4.67 17.23 -12.13
C GLU A 30 -4.79 18.42 -11.15
N ASN A 31 -4.52 19.63 -11.65
CA ASN A 31 -4.71 20.88 -10.91
C ASN A 31 -3.96 20.96 -9.57
N GLY A 32 -2.81 20.29 -9.45
CA GLY A 32 -2.00 20.27 -8.22
C GLY A 32 -2.59 19.39 -7.11
N MET A 33 -3.60 18.57 -7.41
CA MET A 33 -4.14 17.61 -6.45
C MET A 33 -3.08 16.56 -6.12
N MET A 34 -2.81 16.37 -4.82
CA MET A 34 -1.80 15.42 -4.38
C MET A 34 -2.32 14.59 -3.21
N PHE A 35 -2.15 13.27 -3.30
CA PHE A 35 -2.42 12.33 -2.22
C PHE A 35 -1.10 11.78 -1.71
N ARG A 36 -0.98 11.61 -0.39
CA ARG A 36 0.17 10.99 0.26
C ARG A 36 -0.27 9.83 1.14
N GLY A 37 0.59 8.84 1.29
CA GLY A 37 0.35 7.72 2.19
C GLY A 37 1.43 6.66 2.07
N SER A 38 1.04 5.40 2.06
CA SER A 38 1.97 4.28 2.07
C SER A 38 1.49 3.08 1.26
N ALA A 39 2.45 2.30 0.79
CA ALA A 39 2.26 0.98 0.21
C ALA A 39 2.94 -0.09 1.08
N THR A 40 2.38 -1.28 1.08
CA THR A 40 2.99 -2.50 1.64
C THR A 40 3.40 -3.42 0.50
N ASP A 41 4.51 -4.16 0.66
CA ASP A 41 4.92 -5.22 -0.27
C ASP A 41 5.09 -6.51 0.54
N THR A 42 4.13 -7.43 0.39
CA THR A 42 4.28 -8.79 0.91
C THR A 42 4.87 -9.66 -0.21
N PHE A 43 5.99 -10.31 0.11
CA PHE A 43 6.86 -11.00 -0.86
C PHE A 43 6.14 -12.05 -1.74
N LEU A 44 5.05 -12.66 -1.26
CA LEU A 44 4.32 -13.73 -1.95
C LEU A 44 2.85 -13.41 -2.28
N GLU A 45 2.22 -12.49 -1.55
CA GLU A 45 0.77 -12.26 -1.67
C GLU A 45 0.45 -11.02 -2.51
N GLY A 46 1.42 -10.11 -2.68
CA GLY A 46 1.23 -8.84 -3.35
C GLY A 46 1.32 -7.67 -2.40
N GLY A 47 0.74 -6.54 -2.78
CA GLY A 47 0.82 -5.34 -1.98
C GLY A 47 -0.47 -4.56 -2.00
N SER A 48 -0.58 -3.63 -1.05
CA SER A 48 -1.65 -2.66 -1.02
C SER A 48 -1.06 -1.27 -0.94
N PHE A 49 -1.82 -0.26 -1.37
CA PHE A 49 -1.51 1.11 -1.05
C PHE A 49 -2.74 1.85 -0.56
N HIS A 50 -2.49 2.87 0.25
CA HIS A 50 -3.48 3.84 0.70
C HIS A 50 -2.86 5.22 0.63
N ALA A 51 -3.56 6.19 0.04
CA ALA A 51 -3.13 7.58 -0.06
C ALA A 51 -4.31 8.54 0.14
N THR A 52 -4.07 9.68 0.81
CA THR A 52 -5.09 10.69 1.10
C THR A 52 -4.60 12.10 0.80
N ASN A 53 -5.53 12.98 0.40
CA ASN A 53 -5.31 14.42 0.28
C ASN A 53 -6.03 15.21 1.41
N GLY A 54 -6.47 14.52 2.47
CA GLY A 54 -7.25 15.10 3.57
C GLY A 54 -8.76 15.23 3.31
N ARG A 55 -9.21 15.05 2.06
CA ARG A 55 -10.64 15.05 1.68
C ARG A 55 -11.11 13.71 1.16
N ALA A 56 -10.30 13.09 0.31
CA ALA A 56 -10.54 11.78 -0.26
C ALA A 56 -9.39 10.83 0.11
N VAL A 57 -9.71 9.54 0.11
CA VAL A 57 -8.77 8.44 0.32
C VAL A 57 -8.89 7.53 -0.88
N CYS A 58 -7.75 7.19 -1.49
CA CYS A 58 -7.66 6.23 -2.59
C CYS A 58 -6.80 5.05 -2.14
N SER A 59 -7.20 3.86 -2.56
CA SER A 59 -6.51 2.61 -2.24
C SER A 59 -6.53 1.66 -3.42
N GLY A 60 -5.61 0.71 -3.42
CA GLY A 60 -5.59 -0.38 -4.38
C GLY A 60 -4.74 -1.53 -3.87
N THR A 61 -4.97 -2.69 -4.47
CA THR A 61 -4.28 -3.94 -4.13
C THR A 61 -3.78 -4.58 -5.41
N TYR A 62 -2.56 -5.07 -5.38
CA TYR A 62 -1.98 -5.85 -6.46
C TYR A 62 -1.52 -7.20 -5.94
N THR A 63 -1.55 -8.21 -6.79
CA THR A 63 -0.92 -9.50 -6.54
C THR A 63 0.42 -9.54 -7.26
N LYS A 64 1.47 -10.00 -6.59
CA LYS A 64 2.78 -10.18 -7.20
C LYS A 64 2.85 -11.59 -7.78
N VAL A 65 3.08 -11.70 -9.09
CA VAL A 65 3.57 -12.95 -9.69
C VAL A 65 5.09 -12.80 -9.78
N GLN A 66 5.87 -13.89 -9.70
CA GLN A 66 7.33 -13.80 -9.72
C GLN A 66 7.86 -12.99 -10.93
N ASP A 67 8.88 -12.18 -10.68
CA ASP A 67 9.66 -11.43 -11.69
C ASP A 67 8.98 -10.32 -12.51
N ILE A 68 7.86 -9.74 -12.06
CA ILE A 68 7.23 -8.67 -12.85
C ILE A 68 7.78 -7.27 -12.51
N SER A 69 8.40 -6.62 -13.49
CA SER A 69 8.81 -5.21 -13.45
C SER A 69 7.64 -4.22 -13.57
N THR A 70 6.43 -4.71 -13.90
CA THR A 70 5.24 -3.89 -14.14
C THR A 70 3.99 -4.58 -13.60
N VAL A 71 3.17 -3.89 -12.81
CA VAL A 71 1.92 -4.46 -12.28
C VAL A 71 0.77 -3.49 -12.47
N SER A 72 -0.38 -4.01 -12.91
CA SER A 72 -1.63 -3.26 -12.96
C SER A 72 -2.55 -3.61 -11.79
N PHE A 73 -3.25 -2.63 -11.23
CA PHE A 73 -4.16 -2.82 -10.10
C PHE A 73 -5.36 -1.87 -10.15
N PRO A 74 -6.53 -2.30 -9.64
CA PRO A 74 -7.66 -1.40 -9.48
C PRO A 74 -7.37 -0.35 -8.40
N VAL A 75 -7.79 0.88 -8.66
CA VAL A 75 -7.78 1.98 -7.68
C VAL A 75 -9.23 2.36 -7.38
N VAL A 76 -9.53 2.50 -6.11
CA VAL A 76 -10.85 2.94 -5.62
C VAL A 76 -10.65 4.07 -4.63
N CYS A 77 -11.39 5.14 -4.82
CA CYS A 77 -11.43 6.27 -3.91
C CYS A 77 -12.79 6.34 -3.19
N ASN A 78 -12.79 6.77 -1.93
CA ASN A 78 -13.99 6.87 -1.10
C ASN A 78 -15.01 7.93 -1.58
N ASN A 79 -14.64 8.78 -2.53
CA ASN A 79 -15.50 9.76 -3.17
C ASN A 79 -16.18 9.25 -4.45
N GLY A 80 -16.06 7.95 -4.75
CA GLY A 80 -16.68 7.31 -5.91
C GLY A 80 -15.80 7.27 -7.16
N LEU A 81 -14.67 7.98 -7.19
CA LEU A 81 -13.69 7.86 -8.28
C LEU A 81 -13.05 6.48 -8.27
N ARG A 82 -12.83 5.93 -9.46
CA ARG A 82 -12.16 4.63 -9.67
C ARG A 82 -11.13 4.77 -10.77
N GLY A 83 -10.19 3.86 -10.84
CA GLY A 83 -9.18 3.86 -11.89
C GLY A 83 -8.44 2.54 -12.01
N VAL A 84 -7.51 2.50 -12.95
CA VAL A 84 -6.56 1.40 -13.12
C VAL A 84 -5.15 1.99 -13.01
N GLY A 85 -4.44 1.56 -11.97
CA GLY A 85 -3.03 1.87 -11.78
C GLY A 85 -2.16 0.91 -12.58
N THR A 86 -1.03 1.41 -13.08
CA THR A 86 0.10 0.64 -13.59
C THR A 86 1.35 1.14 -12.89
N ALA A 87 1.99 0.30 -12.08
CA ALA A 87 3.26 0.58 -11.43
C ALA A 87 4.41 -0.11 -12.18
N TYR A 88 5.52 0.61 -12.33
CA TYR A 88 6.80 0.17 -12.86
C TYR A 88 7.80 0.13 -11.70
N PHE A 89 8.27 -1.07 -11.38
CA PHE A 89 9.21 -1.32 -10.29
C PHE A 89 10.64 -1.10 -10.79
N GLU A 90 11.35 -0.15 -10.18
CA GLU A 90 12.81 -0.03 -10.34
C GLU A 90 13.52 -1.01 -9.40
N THR A 91 12.95 -1.18 -8.22
CA THR A 91 13.31 -2.18 -7.22
C THR A 91 12.01 -2.69 -6.58
N PRO A 92 12.03 -3.77 -5.79
CA PRO A 92 10.83 -4.23 -5.08
C PRO A 92 10.18 -3.15 -4.20
N THR A 93 10.93 -2.13 -3.78
CA THR A 93 10.50 -1.13 -2.78
C THR A 93 10.39 0.29 -3.33
N ARG A 94 10.68 0.49 -4.62
CA ARG A 94 10.70 1.81 -5.26
C ARG A 94 10.33 1.72 -6.73
N GLY A 95 9.56 2.71 -7.18
CA GLY A 95 9.26 2.87 -8.59
C GLY A 95 8.29 4.02 -8.83
N SER A 96 7.74 4.02 -10.04
CA SER A 96 6.81 5.04 -10.52
C SER A 96 5.71 4.40 -11.35
N GLY A 97 4.75 5.17 -11.82
CA GLY A 97 3.59 4.64 -12.50
C GLY A 97 2.56 5.70 -12.83
N PHE A 98 1.44 5.23 -13.33
CA PHE A 98 0.29 6.08 -13.59
C PHE A 98 -1.00 5.41 -13.17
N VAL A 99 -1.99 6.22 -12.80
CA VAL A 99 -3.37 5.77 -12.63
C VAL A 99 -4.21 6.45 -13.70
N THR A 100 -4.86 5.65 -14.54
CA THR A 100 -5.89 6.14 -15.45
C THR A 100 -7.22 6.09 -14.72
N MET A 101 -7.79 7.25 -14.43
CA MET A 101 -9.04 7.39 -13.69
C MET A 101 -10.25 7.24 -14.62
N SER A 102 -11.41 6.93 -14.04
CA SER A 102 -12.68 6.72 -14.75
C SER A 102 -13.21 7.97 -15.45
N ASP A 103 -12.76 9.16 -15.02
CA ASP A 103 -13.04 10.44 -15.68
C ASP A 103 -12.11 10.73 -16.87
N GLY A 104 -11.18 9.83 -17.18
CA GLY A 104 -10.20 9.96 -18.25
C GLY A 104 -8.90 10.66 -17.85
N SER A 105 -8.83 11.24 -16.65
CA SER A 105 -7.61 11.88 -16.16
C SER A 105 -6.51 10.85 -15.88
N ARG A 106 -5.24 11.27 -16.06
CA ARG A 106 -4.07 10.43 -15.83
C ARG A 106 -3.21 10.98 -14.70
N TRP A 107 -3.17 10.26 -13.60
CA TRP A 107 -2.45 10.67 -12.39
C TRP A 107 -1.09 9.98 -12.34
N GLN A 108 -0.08 10.66 -11.80
CA GLN A 108 1.23 10.07 -11.55
C GLN A 108 1.20 9.30 -10.23
N PHE A 109 1.87 8.16 -10.19
CA PHE A 109 1.98 7.32 -9.00
C PHE A 109 3.46 7.11 -8.69
N LEU A 110 3.89 7.42 -7.48
CA LEU A 110 5.26 7.27 -7.00
C LEU A 110 5.26 6.50 -5.70
N PHE A 111 6.17 5.55 -5.55
CA PHE A 111 6.34 4.79 -4.30
C PHE A 111 7.81 4.60 -3.94
N GLY A 112 8.08 4.46 -2.64
CA GLY A 112 9.44 4.44 -2.10
C GLY A 112 10.05 5.84 -2.01
N LYS A 113 11.37 5.93 -1.82
CA LYS A 113 12.06 7.20 -1.51
C LYS A 113 11.76 8.36 -2.48
N GLY A 114 11.47 8.08 -3.75
CA GLY A 114 11.10 9.11 -4.75
C GLY A 114 9.79 9.84 -4.42
N ALA A 115 8.86 9.19 -3.70
CA ALA A 115 7.62 9.80 -3.25
C ALA A 115 7.81 10.91 -2.22
N LEU A 116 8.95 10.95 -1.52
CA LEU A 116 9.27 11.95 -0.49
C LEU A 116 9.82 13.26 -1.05
N ALA A 117 10.17 13.29 -2.34
CA ALA A 117 10.82 14.45 -2.97
C ALA A 117 9.83 15.53 -3.45
N LEU A 118 8.54 15.42 -3.08
CA LEU A 118 7.42 16.24 -3.53
C LEU A 118 6.56 16.71 -2.35
#